data_AF-A0A7K0BLA1-F1
#
_entry.id   AF-A0A7K0BLA1-F1
#
_cell.length_a   1.000
_cell.length_b   1.000
_cell.length_c   1.000
_cell.angle_alpha   90.00
_cell.angle_beta   90.00
_cell.angle_gamma   90.00
#
_symmetry.space_group_name_H-M   'P 1'
#
loop_
_entity.id
_entity.type
_entity.pdbx_description
1 polymer ?
#
loop_
_entity_poly.entity_id
_entity_poly.type
_entity_poly.pdbx_seq_one_letter_code
_entity_poly.pdbx_strand_id
1 'polypeptide(L)' 'MDNNLPNVGIYSITQDQNGYLWLASTNTGLMQYDGYQFQQHPLLNNTLTNLKSVPDIDAIVFDQHNNLWA' A
#
# COMPACT_ATOMS: atom_id res chain seq x y z
N MET A 1 23.01 15.45 -6.52
CA MET A 1 21.91 15.19 -5.56
C MET A 1 20.72 14.81 -6.42
N ASP A 2 20.37 13.53 -6.45
CA ASP A 2 19.30 13.03 -7.30
C ASP A 2 17.95 13.36 -6.66
N ASN A 3 17.34 14.45 -7.12
CA ASN A 3 16.00 14.91 -6.72
C ASN A 3 14.85 14.12 -7.40
N ASN A 4 15.12 12.92 -7.92
CA ASN A 4 14.13 12.08 -8.59
C ASN A 4 13.74 10.84 -7.77
N LEU A 5 13.99 10.85 -6.47
CA LEU A 5 13.43 9.82 -5.60
C LEU A 5 11.93 10.09 -5.47
N PRO A 6 11.04 9.18 -5.91
CA PRO A 6 9.64 9.30 -5.59
C PRO A 6 9.52 9.35 -4.05
N ASN A 7 8.92 10.43 -3.54
CA ASN A 7 8.75 10.64 -2.10
C ASN A 7 7.66 9.70 -1.58
N VAL A 8 7.98 8.40 -1.55
CA VAL A 8 7.12 7.33 -1.08
C VAL A 8 7.58 6.94 0.32
N GLY A 9 6.90 7.49 1.33
CA GLY A 9 7.03 7.03 2.70
C GLY A 9 6.24 5.74 2.91
N ILE A 10 6.80 4.79 3.66
CA ILE A 10 6.09 3.59 4.13
C ILE A 10 5.70 3.81 5.59
N TYR A 11 4.41 3.76 5.89
CA TYR A 11 3.89 4.00 7.25
C TYR A 11 3.64 2.71 8.04
N SER A 12 3.25 1.64 7.35
CA SER A 12 2.94 0.37 7.98
C SER A 12 3.28 -0.79 7.07
N ILE A 13 3.75 -1.89 7.67
CA ILE A 13 4.08 -3.14 6.98
C ILE A 13 3.43 -4.27 7.76
N THR A 14 2.75 -5.17 7.05
CA THR A 14 2.18 -6.41 7.62
C THR A 14 2.40 -7.58 6.66
N GLN A 15 2.16 -8.81 7.12
CA GLN A 15 2.30 -10.01 6.32
C GLN A 15 0.97 -10.77 6.32
N ASP A 16 0.55 -11.26 5.16
CA ASP A 16 -0.61 -12.14 5.08
C ASP A 16 -0.26 -13.60 5.37
N GLN A 17 -1.27 -14.47 5.48
CA GLN A 17 -1.08 -15.90 5.78
C GLN A 17 -0.37 -16.68 4.65
N ASN A 18 -0.29 -16.13 3.44
CA ASN A 18 0.43 -16.72 2.31
C ASN A 18 1.90 -16.28 2.26
N GLY A 19 2.30 -15.36 3.14
CA GLY A 19 3.66 -14.87 3.25
C GLY A 19 3.95 -13.60 2.46
N TYR A 20 2.97 -13.01 1.76
CA TYR A 20 3.17 -11.73 1.08
C TYR A 20 3.29 -10.60 2.09
N LEU A 21 4.23 -9.69 1.85
CA LEU A 21 4.33 -8.44 2.60
C LEU A 21 3.41 -7.40 1.97
N TRP A 22 2.69 -6.68 2.83
CA TRP A 22 1.80 -5.60 2.44
C TRP A 22 2.32 -4.31 3.08
N LEU A 23 2.41 -3.25 2.28
CA LEU A 23 3.01 -1.98 2.65
C LEU A 23 2.04 -0.83 2.38
N ALA A 24 1.75 -0.07 3.44
CA ALA A 24 0.98 1.16 3.38
C ALA A 24 1.92 2.31 3.01
N SER A 25 1.60 3.04 1.94
CA SER A 25 2.52 3.99 1.31
C SER A 25 1.86 5.32 0.93
N THR A 26 2.62 6.41 1.06
CA THR A 26 2.15 7.74 0.66
C THR A 26 1.92 7.80 -0.84
N ASN A 27 0.84 8.44 -1.30
CA ASN A 27 0.52 8.72 -2.70
C ASN A 27 0.35 7.50 -3.64
N THR A 28 0.82 6.31 -3.25
CA THR A 28 0.73 5.06 -4.01
C THR A 28 -0.28 4.09 -3.41
N GLY A 29 -0.74 4.31 -2.18
CA GLY A 29 -1.73 3.48 -1.51
C GLY A 29 -1.09 2.22 -0.95
N LEU A 30 -1.56 1.05 -1.40
CA LEU A 30 -1.13 -0.23 -0.87
C LEU A 30 -0.20 -0.94 -1.87
N MET A 31 0.90 -1.50 -1.40
CA MET A 31 1.79 -2.35 -2.21
C MET A 31 1.87 -3.74 -1.62
N GLN A 32 1.90 -4.76 -2.46
CA GLN A 32 2.16 -6.15 -2.11
C GLN A 32 3.56 -6.53 -2.60
N TYR A 33 4.29 -7.34 -1.83
CA TYR A 33 5.60 -7.85 -2.19
C TYR A 33 5.69 -9.35 -1.92
N ASP A 34 6.17 -10.10 -2.91
CA ASP A 34 6.23 -11.57 -2.90
C ASP A 34 7.62 -12.14 -2.57
N GLY A 35 8.59 -11.28 -2.25
CA GLY A 35 10.00 -11.67 -2.08
C GLY A 35 10.87 -11.41 -3.30
N TYR A 36 10.27 -11.06 -4.44
CA TYR A 36 10.97 -10.78 -5.70
C TYR A 36 10.48 -9.50 -6.37
N GLN A 37 9.18 -9.24 -6.37
CA GLN A 37 8.53 -8.15 -7.10
C GLN A 37 7.49 -7.43 -6.23
N PHE A 38 7.32 -6.13 -6.51
CA PHE A 38 6.26 -5.31 -5.93
C PHE A 38 5.08 -5.21 -6.91
N GLN A 39 3.87 -5.32 -6.37
CA GLN A 39 2.62 -5.06 -7.07
C GLN A 39 1.84 -3.96 -6.37
N GLN A 40 1.40 -2.94 -7.12
CA GLN A 40 0.62 -1.84 -6.56
C GLN A 40 -0.88 -2.18 -6.57
N HIS A 41 -1.53 -1.94 -5.43
CA HIS A 41 -2.97 -2.08 -5.20
C HIS A 41 -3.58 -0.71 -4.91
N PRO A 42 -4.18 -0.03 -5.92
CA PRO A 42 -4.90 1.21 -5.67
C PRO A 42 -6.11 0.96 -4.77
N LEU A 43 -6.15 1.59 -3.59
CA LEU A 43 -7.27 1.44 -2.65
C LEU A 43 -8.58 2.01 -3.18
N LEU A 44 -8.49 3.04 -4.03
CA LEU A 44 -9.63 3.70 -4.62
C LEU A 44 -9.44 3.68 -6.13
N ASN A 45 -10.44 3.15 -6.84
CA ASN A 45 -10.56 3.47 -8.25
C ASN A 45 -10.79 4.98 -8.35
N ASN A 46 -9.79 5.71 -8.86
CA ASN A 46 -9.86 7.18 -9.02
C ASN A 46 -11.10 7.65 -9.82
N THR A 47 -11.75 6.75 -10.57
CA THR A 47 -13.02 7.00 -11.26
C THR A 47 -14.22 7.21 -10.34
N LEU A 48 -14.19 6.79 -9.07
CA LEU A 48 -15.33 6.88 -8.16
C LEU A 48 -15.30 8.09 -7.22
N THR A 49 -14.14 8.71 -7.00
CA THR A 49 -13.98 9.65 -5.88
C THR A 49 -13.66 11.09 -6.28
N ASN A 50 -13.38 11.38 -7.57
CA ASN A 50 -12.89 12.69 -8.04
C ASN A 50 -11.69 13.21 -7.22
N LEU A 51 -11.00 12.34 -6.48
CA LEU A 51 -9.85 12.71 -5.66
C LEU A 51 -8.65 12.89 -6.60
N LYS A 52 -7.97 14.05 -6.47
CA LYS A 52 -6.75 14.34 -7.22
C LYS A 52 -5.56 13.46 -6.78
N SER A 53 -5.66 12.80 -5.64
CA SER A 53 -4.61 11.98 -5.04
C SER A 53 -5.22 10.75 -4.35
N VAL A 54 -4.49 9.63 -4.36
CA VAL A 54 -4.80 8.48 -3.51
C VAL A 54 -4.55 8.91 -2.05
N PRO A 55 -5.49 8.68 -1.12
CA PRO A 55 -5.27 9.02 0.28
C PRO A 55 -4.11 8.20 0.84
N ASP A 56 -3.36 8.81 1.76
CA ASP A 56 -2.32 8.12 2.51
C ASP A 56 -2.98 7.11 3.47
N ILE A 57 -2.32 5.96 3.64
CA ILE A 57 -2.74 4.91 4.57
C ILE A 57 -1.76 4.90 5.72
N ASP A 58 -2.23 5.19 6.92
CA ASP A 58 -1.36 5.28 8.10
C ASP A 58 -1.08 3.91 8.73
N ALA A 59 -2.07 3.00 8.70
CA ALA A 59 -1.98 1.70 9.34
C ALA A 59 -2.64 0.62 8.49
N ILE A 60 -2.07 -0.58 8.50
CA ILE A 60 -2.67 -1.76 7.90
C ILE A 60 -2.49 -2.99 8.77
N VAL A 61 -3.49 -3.86 8.83
CA VAL A 61 -3.44 -5.10 9.61
C VAL A 61 -4.29 -6.21 8.97
N PHE A 62 -3.78 -7.44 8.99
CA PHE A 62 -4.58 -8.61 8.66
C PHE A 62 -5.32 -9.15 9.88
N ASP A 63 -6.61 -9.46 9.71
CA ASP A 63 -7.36 -10.23 10.69
C ASP A 63 -7.07 -11.74 10.58
N GLN A 64 -7.68 -12.52 11.48
CA GLN A 64 -7.50 -13.98 11.52
C GLN A 64 -8.10 -14.72 10.30
N HIS A 65 -9.00 -14.07 9.56
CA HIS A 65 -9.59 -14.60 8.33
C HIS A 65 -8.84 -14.12 7.07
N ASN A 66 -7.67 -13.49 7.25
CA ASN A 66 -6.83 -12.98 6.19
C ASN A 66 -7.46 -11.82 5.40
N ASN A 67 -8.36 -11.05 6.02
CA ASN A 67 -8.83 -9.78 5.45
C ASN A 67 -7.90 -8.65 5.87
N LEU A 68 -7.60 -7.75 4.93
CA LEU A 68 -6.81 -6.56 5.19
C LEU A 68 -7.70 -5.41 5.65
N TRP A 69 -7.32 -4.78 6.76
CA TRP A 69 -7.93 -3.58 7.32
C TRP A 69 -6.94 -2.41 7.21
N ALA A 70 -7.45 -1.23 6.82
CA ALA A 70 -6.69 -0.02 6.53
C ALA A 70 -7.46 1.23 6.97
#